data_AF-A0A832UR66-F1
#
_entry.id   AF-A0A832UR66-F1
#
_cell.length_a   1.000
_cell.length_b   1.000
_cell.length_c   1.000
_cell.angle_alpha   90.00
_cell.angle_beta   90.00
_cell.angle_gamma   90.00
#
_symmetry.space_group_name_H-M   'P 1'
#
loop_
_entity.id
_entity.type
_entity.pdbx_description
1 polymer ?
#
loop_
_entity_poly.entity_id
_entity_poly.type
_entity_poly.pdbx_seq_one_letter_code
_entity_poly.pdbx_strand_id
1 'polypeptide(L)' 'VAVSNICDNILKKDGNLVMKAFQGEAYQDLVKNLKKKFRTVKTTKPNSSRKRSSEMYVIARGFKAPR' A
#
# COMPACT_ATOMS: atom_id res chain seq x y z
N VAL A 1 12.65 -0.87 -7.88
CA VAL A 1 11.50 -0.08 -8.40
C VAL A 1 10.38 -0.13 -7.37
N ALA A 2 10.08 0.97 -6.69
CA ALA A 2 9.08 0.97 -5.62
C ALA A 2 7.66 0.79 -6.19
N VAL A 3 6.84 -0.05 -5.56
CA VAL A 3 5.41 -0.27 -5.93
C VAL A 3 4.63 1.05 -6.05
N SER A 4 5.04 2.07 -5.29
CA SER A 4 4.52 3.44 -5.38
C SER A 4 4.61 4.05 -6.79
N ASN A 5 5.66 3.78 -7.57
CA ASN A 5 5.87 4.36 -8.90
C ASN A 5 5.08 3.62 -9.98
N ILE A 6 4.81 2.33 -9.76
CA ILE A 6 4.01 1.51 -10.67
C ILE A 6 2.57 2.04 -10.69
N CYS A 7 2.05 2.50 -9.54
CA CYS A 7 0.71 3.06 -9.43
C CYS A 7 0.48 4.24 -10.37
N ASP A 8 1.49 5.10 -10.54
CA ASP A 8 1.38 6.30 -11.37
C ASP A 8 1.22 5.99 -12.86
N ASN A 9 1.70 4.82 -13.31
CA ASN A 9 1.67 4.41 -14.71
C ASN A 9 0.52 3.47 -15.04
N ILE A 10 -0.04 2.78 -14.05
CA ILE A 10 -1.02 1.69 -14.25
C ILE A 10 -2.40 2.03 -13.71
N LEU A 11 -2.49 2.73 -12.57
CA LEU A 11 -3.78 2.99 -11.96
C LEU A 11 -4.44 4.22 -12.58
N LYS A 12 -5.65 4.02 -13.10
CA LYS A 12 -6.56 5.13 -13.40
C LYS A 12 -6.93 5.89 -12.12
N LYS A 13 -7.40 7.13 -12.30
CA LYS A 13 -7.99 7.93 -11.22
C LYS A 13 -9.05 7.12 -10.46
N ASP A 14 -9.03 7.27 -9.14
CA ASP A 14 -9.85 6.54 -8.16
C ASP A 14 -9.64 5.01 -8.13
N GLY A 15 -8.58 4.50 -8.79
CA GLY A 15 -8.15 3.11 -8.70
C GLY A 15 -7.70 2.69 -7.30
N ASN A 16 -7.66 1.38 -7.06
CA ASN A 16 -7.32 0.80 -5.76
C ASN A 16 -6.09 -0.11 -5.87
N LEU A 17 -5.34 -0.22 -4.77
CA LEU A 17 -4.17 -1.06 -4.64
C LEU A 17 -4.28 -1.91 -3.37
N VAL A 18 -4.02 -3.20 -3.50
CA VAL A 18 -3.84 -4.13 -2.37
C VAL A 18 -2.47 -4.76 -2.53
N MET A 19 -1.65 -4.71 -1.48
CA MET A 19 -0.34 -5.36 -1.50
C MET A 19 -0.06 -6.08 -0.18
N LYS A 20 0.69 -7.17 -0.30
CA LYS A 20 1.38 -7.82 0.81
C LYS A 20 2.73 -7.13 1.02
N ALA A 21 3.03 -6.77 2.25
CA ALA A 21 4.29 -6.13 2.64
C ALA A 21 4.79 -6.72 3.96
N PHE A 22 6.09 -6.73 4.17
CA PHE A 22 6.68 -7.13 5.45
C PHE A 22 7.03 -5.88 6.26
N GLN A 23 6.70 -5.89 7.56
CA GLN A 23 7.08 -4.84 8.50
C GLN A 23 8.59 -4.92 8.78
N GLY A 24 9.37 -4.24 7.94
CA GLY A 24 10.77 -3.89 8.18
C GLY A 24 10.96 -2.37 8.15
N GLU A 25 12.20 -1.92 8.04
CA GLU A 25 12.57 -0.50 8.13
C GLU A 25 11.84 0.37 7.08
N ALA A 26 11.76 -0.08 5.83
CA ALA A 26 11.12 0.67 4.75
C ALA A 26 9.57 0.65 4.77
N TYR A 27 8.94 -0.11 5.67
CA TYR A 27 7.47 -0.27 5.67
C TYR A 27 6.74 1.03 6.00
N GLN A 28 7.22 1.77 7.00
CA GLN A 28 6.59 3.02 7.41
C GLN A 28 6.67 4.08 6.30
N ASP A 29 7.81 4.18 5.64
CA ASP A 29 7.99 5.10 4.51
C ASP A 29 7.12 4.72 3.30
N LEU A 30 6.98 3.43 3.02
CA LEU A 30 6.05 2.93 2.01
C LEU A 30 4.62 3.38 2.32
N VAL A 31 4.13 3.14 3.54
CA VAL A 31 2.76 3.52 3.95
C VAL A 31 2.57 5.04 3.90
N LYS A 32 3.58 5.82 4.33
CA LYS A 32 3.56 7.29 4.28
C LYS A 32 3.46 7.79 2.83
N ASN A 33 4.21 7.18 1.91
CA ASN A 33 4.15 7.52 0.49
C ASN A 33 2.79 7.18 -0.13
N LEU A 34 2.21 6.02 0.21
CA LEU A 34 0.87 5.64 -0.25
C LEU A 34 -0.21 6.60 0.29
N LYS A 35 -0.11 7.07 1.54
CA LYS A 35 -1.06 8.04 2.10
C LYS A 35 -1.09 9.39 1.36
N LYS A 36 0.03 9.77 0.73
CA LYS A 36 0.07 10.96 -0.13
C LYS A 36 -0.72 10.73 -1.42
N LYS A 37 -0.57 9.56 -2.03
CA LYS A 37 -1.11 9.21 -3.35
C LYS A 37 -2.56 8.71 -3.36
N PHE A 38 -3.06 8.17 -2.25
CA PHE A 38 -4.41 7.60 -2.14
C PHE A 38 -5.28 8.40 -1.16
N ARG A 39 -6.60 8.32 -1.32
CA ARG A 39 -7.57 8.95 -0.40
C ARG A 39 -7.56 8.27 0.96
N THR A 40 -7.50 6.94 0.99
CA THR A 40 -7.46 6.17 2.23
C THR A 40 -6.42 5.05 2.13
N VAL A 41 -5.71 4.80 3.22
CA VAL A 41 -4.76 3.69 3.34
C VAL A 41 -4.97 3.01 4.68
N LYS A 42 -5.27 1.71 4.64
CA LYS A 42 -5.43 0.85 5.83
C LYS A 42 -4.41 -0.27 5.79
N THR A 43 -3.93 -0.68 6.95
CA THR A 43 -3.00 -1.80 7.10
C THR A 43 -3.62 -2.84 8.00
N THR A 44 -3.59 -4.10 7.60
CA THR A 44 -4.20 -5.19 8.36
C THR A 44 -3.33 -6.44 8.33
N LYS A 45 -3.28 -7.17 9.44
CA LYS A 45 -2.71 -8.51 9.50
C LYS A 45 -3.86 -9.49 9.27
N PRO A 46 -3.85 -10.30 8.21
CA PRO A 46 -4.95 -11.22 7.96
C PRO A 46 -4.93 -12.35 8.98
N ASN A 47 -6.11 -12.86 9.32
CA ASN A 47 -6.26 -14.00 10.24
C ASN A 47 -5.54 -15.27 9.76
N SER A 48 -5.33 -15.39 8.44
CA SER A 48 -4.57 -16.47 7.82
C SER A 48 -3.04 -16.33 7.95
N SER A 49 -2.53 -15.17 8.36
CA SER A 49 -1.09 -14.98 8.59
C SER A 49 -0.68 -15.58 9.93
N ARG A 50 0.45 -16.31 9.94
CA ARG A 50 1.02 -16.88 11.17
C ARG A 50 1.33 -15.76 12.16
N LYS A 51 1.04 -15.96 13.45
CA LYS A 51 1.29 -14.96 14.50
C LYS A 51 2.72 -14.39 14.47
N ARG A 52 3.73 -15.25 14.24
CA ARG A 52 5.16 -14.87 14.17
C ARG A 52 5.58 -14.14 12.89
N SER A 53 4.76 -14.13 11.84
CA SER A 53 5.11 -13.45 10.58
C SER A 53 4.98 -11.93 10.71
N SER A 54 5.95 -11.18 10.18
CA SER A 54 5.87 -9.71 10.04
C SER A 54 5.07 -9.27 8.81
N GLU A 55 4.31 -10.18 8.20
CA GLU A 55 3.47 -9.91 7.03
C GLU A 55 2.23 -9.09 7.37
N MET A 56 2.03 -8.03 6.58
CA MET A 56 0.89 -7.13 6.60
C MET A 56 0.32 -6.95 5.20
N TYR A 57 -0.97 -6.68 5.12
CA TYR A 57 -1.63 -6.23 3.90
C TYR A 57 -1.91 -4.74 3.99
N VAL A 58 -1.51 -4.01 2.96
CA VAL A 58 -1.79 -2.58 2.79
C VAL A 58 -2.88 -2.44 1.74
N ILE A 59 -3.98 -1.80 2.14
CA ILE A 59 -5.15 -1.56 1.30
C ILE A 59 -5.24 -0.06 1.09
N ALA A 60 -4.89 0.40 -0.12
CA ALA A 60 -4.92 1.79 -0.51
C ALA A 60 -6.04 2.03 -1.53
N ARG A 61 -6.95 2.97 -1.24
CA ARG A 61 -8.15 3.21 -2.05
C ARG A 61 -8.25 4.65 -2.54
N GLY A 62 -8.77 4.80 -3.75
CA GLY A 62 -8.99 6.09 -4.39
C GLY A 62 -7.66 6.75 -4.76
N PHE A 63 -6.97 6.20 -5.75
CA PHE A 63 -5.76 6.80 -6.30
C PHE A 63 -6.06 8.21 -6.82
N LYS A 64 -5.33 9.21 -6.33
CA LYS A 64 -5.61 10.62 -6.66
C LYS A 64 -5.27 10.97 -8.11
N ALA A 65 -4.46 10.15 -8.76
CA ALA A 65 -3.76 10.40 -10.03
C ALA A 65 -2.87 11.66 -9.96
N PRO A 66 -1.60 11.58 -10.40
CA PRO A 66 -0.86 12.81 -10.69
C PRO A 66 -1.60 13.59 -11.78
N ARG A 67 -1.66 14.92 -11.63
CA ARG A 67 -2.19 15.81 -12.67
C ARG A 67 -1.30 15.75 -13.91
#